data_AF-A0A966VUV0-F1
#
_entry.id   AF-A0A966VUV0-F1
#
_cell.length_a   1.000
_cell.length_b   1.000
_cell.length_c   1.000
_cell.angle_alpha   90.00
_cell.angle_beta   90.00
_cell.angle_gamma   90.00
#
_symmetry.space_group_name_H-M   'P 1'
#
loop_
_entity.id
_entity.type
_entity.pdbx_description
1 polymer ?
#
loop_
_entity_poly.entity_id
_entity_poly.type
_entity_poly.pdbx_seq_one_letter_code
_entity_poly.pdbx_strand_id
1 'polypeptide(L)'
;MVALFYKRSPFNPILLFLFAIVVKLPLFIYPQAIELSSFKGTPLFYFVQWVQLSSGKPLYIFSILTFLILFAQALYLNYFFNRNKMTSRNTDLPGMSYLLMTSLLPEWSQFSAPLIINFLALFLLSSLFESYHSADTRRTLYNMGLAMGLGIFIYPPTLLLTGWFLLSLVIIRPVRIQEIIISLLGVLTPFYFLGIWLFWNDQLSWALIEPHIAFSIPNSLPVVWLGGILFLLT
;
A
#
# COMPACT_ATOMS: atom_id res chain seq x y z
N MET A 1 25.23 -8.72 12.34
CA MET A 1 24.46 -7.87 11.39
C MET A 1 23.41 -7.00 12.09
N VAL A 2 22.60 -7.54 13.02
CA VAL A 2 21.60 -6.72 13.77
C VAL A 2 22.23 -5.56 14.55
N ALA A 3 23.42 -5.75 15.13
CA ALA A 3 24.13 -4.70 15.86
C ALA A 3 24.59 -3.51 14.99
N LEU A 4 24.77 -3.71 13.68
CA LEU A 4 25.18 -2.65 12.73
C LEU A 4 24.02 -1.69 12.44
N PHE A 5 22.79 -2.20 12.36
CA PHE A 5 21.58 -1.40 12.16
C PHE A 5 21.04 -0.76 13.46
N TYR A 6 21.61 -1.12 14.62
CA TYR A 6 21.24 -0.59 15.93
C TYR A 6 21.89 0.77 16.23
N LYS A 7 23.04 1.10 15.62
CA LYS A 7 23.65 2.44 15.71
C LYS A 7 23.34 3.22 14.44
N ARG A 8 22.73 4.41 14.59
CA ARG A 8 22.55 5.35 13.48
C ARG A 8 23.91 5.85 13.00
N SER A 9 24.34 5.39 11.83
CA SER A 9 25.49 5.90 11.10
C SER A 9 24.99 6.54 9.79
N PRO A 10 25.64 7.60 9.27
CA PRO A 10 25.31 8.14 7.94
C PRO A 10 25.39 7.08 6.83
N PHE A 11 26.07 5.95 7.07
CA PHE A 11 26.17 4.82 6.15
C PHE A 11 24.98 3.85 6.19
N ASN A 12 24.03 3.98 7.12
CA ASN A 12 22.95 3.00 7.27
C ASN A 12 21.99 2.88 6.08
N PRO A 13 21.59 3.97 5.38
CA PRO A 13 20.74 3.84 4.19
C PRO A 13 21.45 3.07 3.07
N ILE A 14 22.77 3.25 2.94
CA ILE A 14 23.62 2.52 1.98
C ILE A 14 23.70 1.04 2.38
N LEU A 15 23.85 0.75 3.67
CA LEU A 15 23.90 -0.62 4.19
C LEU A 15 22.55 -1.32 4.01
N LEU A 16 21.43 -0.60 4.19
CA LEU A 16 20.08 -1.10 3.92
C LEU A 16 19.88 -1.35 2.43
N PHE A 17 20.39 -0.48 1.55
CA PHE A 17 20.35 -0.69 0.11
C PHE A 17 21.13 -1.96 -0.31
N LEU A 18 22.35 -2.14 0.19
CA LEU A 18 23.15 -3.33 -0.08
C LEU A 18 22.45 -4.59 0.45
N PHE A 19 21.88 -4.52 1.66
CA PHE A 19 21.08 -5.58 2.22
C PHE A 19 19.84 -5.90 1.37
N ALA A 20 19.14 -4.88 0.87
CA ALA A 20 17.99 -5.06 0.00
C ALA A 20 18.36 -5.81 -1.28
N ILE A 21 19.49 -5.47 -1.92
CA ILE A 21 19.98 -6.17 -3.12
C ILE A 21 20.22 -7.64 -2.81
N VAL A 22 20.89 -7.95 -1.70
CA VAL A 22 21.22 -9.33 -1.31
C VAL A 22 19.95 -10.14 -1.03
N VAL A 23 19.00 -9.58 -0.28
CA VAL A 23 17.75 -10.26 0.08
C VAL A 23 16.82 -10.41 -1.11
N LYS A 24 16.78 -9.43 -2.01
CA LYS A 24 15.89 -9.41 -3.18
C LYS A 24 16.51 -9.98 -4.45
N LEU A 25 17.71 -10.56 -4.35
CA LEU A 25 18.36 -11.28 -5.44
C LEU A 25 17.45 -12.33 -6.13
N PRO A 26 16.62 -13.11 -5.39
CA PRO A 26 15.68 -14.06 -6.01
C PRO A 26 14.71 -13.43 -7.02
N LEU A 27 14.35 -12.14 -6.87
CA LEU A 27 13.49 -11.44 -7.83
C LEU A 27 14.12 -11.31 -9.21
N PHE A 28 15.45 -11.18 -9.27
CA PHE A 28 16.18 -11.03 -10.53
C PHE A 28 16.51 -12.38 -11.16
N ILE A 29 16.67 -13.44 -10.34
CA ILE A 29 16.95 -14.81 -10.83
C ILE A 29 15.68 -15.48 -11.35
N TYR A 30 14.56 -15.33 -10.63
CA TYR A 30 13.29 -15.97 -10.97
C TYR A 30 12.20 -14.91 -11.19
N PRO A 31 12.25 -14.16 -12.31
CA PRO A 31 11.26 -13.15 -12.57
C PRO A 31 9.90 -13.82 -12.82
N GLN A 32 8.91 -13.45 -12.02
CA GLN A 32 7.57 -14.03 -12.12
C GLN A 32 6.75 -13.32 -13.20
N ALA A 33 5.98 -14.12 -13.95
CA ALA A 33 5.08 -13.60 -14.96
C ALA A 33 3.92 -12.85 -14.30
N ILE A 34 3.56 -11.71 -14.86
CA ILE A 34 2.44 -10.90 -14.37
C ILE A 34 1.22 -11.20 -15.21
N GLU A 35 0.18 -11.72 -14.55
CA GLU A 35 -1.10 -11.93 -15.21
C GLU A 35 -1.84 -10.60 -15.36
N LEU A 36 -2.12 -10.22 -16.61
CA LEU A 36 -2.90 -9.01 -16.93
C LEU A 36 -4.33 -9.06 -16.35
N SER A 37 -4.85 -10.26 -16.11
CA SER A 37 -6.16 -10.51 -15.49
C SER A 37 -6.29 -9.81 -14.14
N SER A 38 -5.22 -9.78 -13.35
CA SER A 38 -5.22 -9.21 -11.99
C SER A 38 -5.41 -7.70 -11.94
N PHE A 39 -5.23 -6.99 -13.07
CA PHE A 39 -5.33 -5.53 -13.15
C PHE A 39 -6.55 -5.05 -13.95
N LYS A 40 -7.35 -5.96 -14.52
CA LYS A 40 -8.48 -5.60 -15.39
C LYS A 40 -9.43 -4.63 -14.69
N GLY A 41 -9.82 -3.57 -15.40
CA GLY A 41 -10.71 -2.52 -14.88
C GLY A 41 -10.02 -1.44 -14.03
N THR A 42 -8.70 -1.54 -13.81
CA THR A 42 -7.92 -0.50 -13.10
C THR A 42 -7.05 0.29 -14.08
N PRO A 43 -6.69 1.55 -13.78
CA PRO A 43 -5.77 2.33 -14.62
C PRO A 43 -4.40 1.67 -14.78
N LEU A 44 -3.98 0.85 -13.80
CA LEU A 44 -2.73 0.09 -13.85
C LEU A 44 -2.69 -0.91 -15.00
N PHE A 45 -3.84 -1.39 -15.48
CA PHE A 45 -3.91 -2.29 -16.63
C PHE A 45 -3.21 -1.69 -17.86
N TYR A 46 -3.52 -0.43 -18.19
CA TYR A 46 -2.94 0.24 -19.35
C TYR A 46 -1.43 0.43 -19.22
N PHE A 47 -0.95 0.72 -18.00
CA PHE A 47 0.48 0.82 -17.73
C PHE A 47 1.19 -0.52 -17.91
N VAL A 48 0.66 -1.60 -17.32
CA VAL A 48 1.25 -2.95 -17.45
C VAL A 48 1.24 -3.39 -18.92
N GLN A 49 0.14 -3.16 -19.64
CA GLN A 49 0.02 -3.48 -21.06
C GLN A 49 1.04 -2.70 -21.90
N TRP A 50 1.19 -1.40 -21.66
CA TRP A 50 2.16 -0.57 -22.38
C TRP A 50 3.60 -1.04 -22.17
N VAL A 51 3.98 -1.37 -20.93
CA VAL A 51 5.31 -1.92 -20.62
C VAL A 51 5.54 -3.26 -21.30
N GLN A 52 4.53 -4.13 -21.32
CA GLN A 52 4.61 -5.44 -21.99
C GLN A 52 4.74 -5.32 -23.51
N LEU A 53 4.07 -4.35 -24.14
CA LEU A 53 4.12 -4.14 -25.59
C LEU A 53 5.38 -3.40 -26.06
N SER A 54 5.89 -2.47 -25.23
CA SER A 54 6.99 -1.58 -25.62
C SER A 54 8.37 -2.17 -25.33
N SER A 55 8.46 -3.23 -24.52
CA SER A 55 9.74 -3.75 -24.03
C SER A 55 9.99 -5.17 -24.50
N GLY A 56 11.18 -5.44 -25.05
CA GLY A 56 11.59 -6.81 -25.43
C GLY A 56 11.82 -7.76 -24.23
N LYS A 57 11.92 -7.23 -23.01
CA LYS A 57 12.13 -7.98 -21.76
C LYS A 57 11.31 -7.40 -20.59
N PRO A 58 9.98 -7.47 -20.63
CA PRO A 58 9.12 -6.77 -19.67
C PRO A 58 9.27 -7.29 -18.23
N LEU A 59 9.57 -8.58 -18.06
CA LEU A 59 9.73 -9.23 -16.75
C LEU A 59 10.81 -8.57 -15.87
N TYR A 60 11.95 -8.19 -16.44
CA TYR A 60 13.04 -7.56 -15.69
C TYR A 60 12.68 -6.13 -15.27
N ILE A 61 11.93 -5.40 -16.10
CA ILE A 61 11.46 -4.05 -15.77
C ILE A 61 10.54 -4.10 -14.54
N PHE A 62 9.61 -5.04 -14.51
CA PHE A 62 8.73 -5.21 -13.35
C PHE A 62 9.46 -5.66 -12.10
N SER A 63 10.51 -6.47 -12.24
CA SER A 63 11.36 -6.89 -11.12
C SER A 63 12.12 -5.69 -10.53
N ILE A 64 12.67 -4.82 -11.38
CA ILE A 64 13.32 -3.57 -10.97
C ILE A 64 12.30 -2.62 -10.30
N LEU A 65 11.12 -2.44 -10.88
CA LEU A 65 10.07 -1.59 -10.31
C LEU A 65 9.63 -2.11 -8.94
N THR A 66 9.43 -3.41 -8.79
CA THR A 66 9.06 -4.03 -7.51
C THR A 66 10.14 -3.82 -6.46
N PHE A 67 11.40 -4.01 -6.83
CA PHE A 67 12.54 -3.75 -5.95
C PHE A 67 12.56 -2.29 -5.47
N LEU A 68 12.42 -1.32 -6.39
CA LEU A 68 12.40 0.10 -6.05
C LEU A 68 11.23 0.45 -5.13
N ILE A 69 10.04 -0.10 -5.38
CA ILE A 69 8.86 0.11 -4.55
C ILE A 69 9.10 -0.43 -3.14
N LEU A 70 9.54 -1.69 -3.01
CA LEU A 70 9.80 -2.31 -1.70
C LEU A 70 10.89 -1.59 -0.92
N PHE A 71 11.95 -1.14 -1.61
CA PHE A 71 13.02 -0.38 -0.98
C PHE A 71 12.52 0.98 -0.48
N ALA A 72 11.76 1.71 -1.29
CA ALA A 72 11.17 2.98 -0.89
C ALA A 72 10.15 2.82 0.26
N GLN A 73 9.38 1.72 0.31
CA GLN A 73 8.51 1.39 1.44
C GLN A 73 9.30 1.12 2.73
N ALA A 74 10.41 0.38 2.63
CA ALA A 74 11.30 0.13 3.76
C ALA A 74 11.90 1.44 4.33
N LEU A 75 12.33 2.36 3.45
CA LEU A 75 12.82 3.67 3.86
C LEU A 75 11.73 4.51 4.52
N TYR A 76 10.53 4.52 3.95
CA TYR A 76 9.40 5.26 4.51
C TYR A 76 9.02 4.74 5.90
N LEU A 77 9.01 3.41 6.07
CA LEU A 77 8.73 2.78 7.36
C LEU A 77 9.80 3.16 8.41
N ASN A 78 11.09 3.13 8.03
CA ASN A 78 12.17 3.61 8.91
C ASN A 78 11.97 5.07 9.31
N TYR A 79 11.63 5.92 8.34
CA TYR A 79 11.36 7.33 8.61
C TYR A 79 10.20 7.50 9.61
N PHE A 80 9.09 6.78 9.40
CA PHE A 80 7.92 6.82 10.28
C PHE A 80 8.26 6.40 11.72
N PHE A 81 8.94 5.27 11.92
CA PHE A 81 9.32 4.78 13.25
C PHE A 81 10.27 5.74 13.98
N ASN A 82 11.25 6.29 13.25
CA ASN A 82 12.23 7.22 13.82
C ASN A 82 11.58 8.56 14.16
N ARG A 83 10.67 9.08 13.32
CA ARG A 83 9.97 10.34 13.56
C ARG A 83 9.05 10.27 14.77
N ASN A 84 8.34 9.16 14.93
CA ASN A 84 7.41 8.96 16.05
C ASN A 84 8.10 8.43 17.32
N LYS A 85 9.44 8.34 17.34
CA LYS A 85 10.25 7.84 18.48
C LYS A 85 9.74 6.50 19.03
N MET A 86 9.27 5.63 18.15
CA MET A 86 8.74 4.30 18.53
C MET A 86 9.83 3.33 19.01
N THR A 87 11.09 3.69 18.80
CA THR A 87 12.26 2.94 19.26
C THR A 87 13.10 3.82 20.18
N SER A 88 13.75 3.21 21.17
CA SER A 88 14.58 3.92 22.16
C SER A 88 15.72 4.74 21.54
N ARG A 89 16.12 4.38 20.31
CA ARG A 89 17.18 5.04 19.53
C ARG A 89 16.78 4.99 18.07
N ASN A 90 17.23 5.96 17.28
CA ASN A 90 17.00 5.93 15.84
C ASN A 90 17.70 4.71 15.23
N THR A 91 16.92 3.85 14.58
CA THR A 91 17.39 2.58 14.03
C THR A 91 16.78 2.32 12.65
N ASP A 92 17.45 1.50 11.85
CA ASP A 92 16.98 1.08 10.53
C ASP A 92 16.40 -0.35 10.53
N LEU A 93 16.17 -0.87 11.74
CA LEU A 93 15.59 -2.19 12.00
C LEU A 93 14.19 -2.36 11.38
N PRO A 94 13.25 -1.38 11.45
CA PRO A 94 11.93 -1.53 10.85
C PRO A 94 11.98 -1.88 9.35
N GLY A 95 12.78 -1.14 8.57
CA GLY A 95 12.94 -1.33 7.13
C GLY A 95 13.68 -2.63 6.79
N MET A 96 14.70 -3.00 7.59
CA MET A 96 15.34 -4.31 7.45
C MET A 96 14.34 -5.44 7.68
N SER A 97 13.52 -5.36 8.73
CA SER A 97 12.51 -6.37 9.05
C SER A 97 11.43 -6.47 7.97
N TYR A 98 11.04 -5.33 7.39
CA TYR A 98 10.09 -5.28 6.27
C TYR A 98 10.63 -5.98 5.02
N LEU A 99 11.89 -5.71 4.65
CA LEU A 99 12.53 -6.37 3.50
C LEU A 99 12.70 -7.87 3.70
N LEU A 100 13.00 -8.30 4.93
CA LEU A 100 13.05 -9.73 5.28
C LEU A 100 11.68 -10.39 5.18
N MET A 101 10.65 -9.80 5.80
CA MET A 101 9.29 -10.35 5.76
C MET A 101 8.76 -10.47 4.33
N THR A 102 8.93 -9.42 3.53
CA THR A 102 8.55 -9.45 2.11
C THR A 102 9.41 -10.39 1.27
N SER A 103 10.51 -10.93 1.80
CA SER A 103 11.30 -11.97 1.13
C SER A 103 10.93 -13.38 1.58
N LEU A 104 10.37 -13.53 2.78
CA LEU A 104 9.87 -14.81 3.28
C LEU A 104 8.57 -15.24 2.57
N LEU A 105 7.79 -14.28 2.09
CA LEU A 105 6.54 -14.49 1.37
C LEU A 105 6.71 -14.05 -0.10
N PRO A 106 6.92 -14.99 -1.05
CA PRO A 106 7.14 -14.66 -2.46
C PRO A 106 6.00 -13.84 -3.08
N GLU A 107 4.76 -14.10 -2.66
CA GLU A 107 3.55 -13.38 -3.09
C GLU A 107 3.64 -11.86 -2.81
N TRP A 108 4.34 -11.46 -1.74
CA TRP A 108 4.52 -10.05 -1.36
C TRP A 108 5.66 -9.37 -2.10
N SER A 109 6.37 -10.12 -2.93
CA SER A 109 7.53 -9.67 -3.69
C SER A 109 7.25 -9.52 -5.19
N GLN A 110 5.97 -9.55 -5.59
CA GLN A 110 5.53 -9.39 -6.97
C GLN A 110 4.98 -7.99 -7.24
N PHE A 111 5.13 -7.52 -8.48
CA PHE A 111 4.48 -6.29 -8.93
C PHE A 111 2.96 -6.52 -8.97
N SER A 112 2.24 -5.87 -8.06
CA SER A 112 0.81 -6.06 -7.88
C SER A 112 0.14 -4.75 -7.46
N ALA A 113 -1.16 -4.61 -7.70
CA ALA A 113 -1.92 -3.45 -7.23
C ALA A 113 -1.84 -3.26 -5.70
N PRO A 114 -1.95 -4.32 -4.87
CA PRO A 114 -1.72 -4.22 -3.42
C PRO A 114 -0.36 -3.65 -3.03
N LEU A 115 0.71 -3.99 -3.77
CA LEU A 115 2.04 -3.46 -3.50
C LEU A 115 2.08 -1.93 -3.63
N ILE A 116 1.37 -1.36 -4.60
CA ILE A 116 1.26 0.10 -4.76
C ILE A 116 0.42 0.71 -3.64
N ILE A 117 -0.69 0.07 -3.28
CA ILE A 117 -1.57 0.51 -2.19
C ILE A 117 -0.86 0.50 -0.83
N ASN A 118 0.17 -0.32 -0.62
CA ASN A 118 0.96 -0.26 0.62
C ASN A 118 1.57 1.13 0.87
N PHE A 119 1.92 1.90 -0.16
CA PHE A 119 2.34 3.30 0.06
C PHE A 119 1.22 4.17 0.60
N LEU A 120 0.01 4.00 0.06
CA LEU A 120 -1.17 4.68 0.57
C LEU A 120 -1.41 4.31 2.03
N ALA A 121 -1.32 3.03 2.38
CA ALA A 121 -1.49 2.57 3.76
C ALA A 121 -0.44 3.19 4.70
N LEU A 122 0.84 3.23 4.31
CA LEU A 122 1.90 3.88 5.09
C LEU A 122 1.67 5.39 5.23
N PHE A 123 1.24 6.05 4.16
CA PHE A 123 0.88 7.47 4.18
C PHE A 123 -0.26 7.74 5.15
N LEU A 124 -1.35 6.99 5.06
CA LEU A 124 -2.50 7.09 5.96
C LEU A 124 -2.10 6.87 7.42
N LEU A 125 -1.28 5.84 7.69
CA LEU A 125 -0.76 5.59 9.03
C LEU A 125 0.06 6.78 9.55
N SER A 126 0.93 7.36 8.72
CA SER A 126 1.73 8.53 9.10
C SER A 126 0.85 9.73 9.47
N SER A 127 -0.17 9.99 8.65
CA SER A 127 -1.04 11.14 8.82
C SER A 127 -2.02 10.97 9.98
N LEU A 128 -2.39 9.73 10.37
CA LEU A 128 -3.11 9.47 11.62
C LEU A 128 -2.33 9.92 12.85
N PHE A 129 -1.04 9.54 12.92
CA PHE A 129 -0.17 9.90 14.04
C PHE A 129 0.06 11.42 14.12
N GLU A 130 0.17 12.10 12.99
CA GLU A 130 0.23 13.56 12.95
C GLU A 130 -1.08 14.23 13.38
N SER A 131 -2.21 13.65 12.98
CA SER A 131 -3.55 14.13 13.31
C SER A 131 -3.83 14.10 14.82
N TYR A 132 -3.17 13.20 15.55
CA TYR A 132 -3.27 13.16 17.01
C TYR A 132 -2.66 14.42 17.69
N HIS A 133 -1.57 14.96 17.14
CA HIS A 133 -0.82 16.04 17.77
C HIS A 133 -1.27 17.45 17.35
N SER A 134 -2.09 17.55 16.30
CA SER A 134 -2.40 18.81 15.62
C SER A 134 -3.81 19.30 15.94
N ALA A 135 -3.95 20.60 16.24
CA ALA A 135 -5.25 21.21 16.58
C ALA A 135 -6.16 21.47 15.37
N ASP A 136 -5.61 21.71 14.17
CA ASP A 136 -6.39 21.82 12.92
C ASP A 136 -5.94 20.77 11.91
N THR A 137 -6.76 19.72 11.78
CA THR A 137 -6.47 18.55 10.94
C THR A 137 -7.38 18.45 9.72
N ARG A 138 -8.24 19.46 9.48
CA ARG A 138 -9.26 19.40 8.42
C ARG A 138 -8.66 19.19 7.03
N ARG A 139 -7.56 19.91 6.74
CA ARG A 139 -6.82 19.75 5.46
C ARG A 139 -6.22 18.35 5.33
N THR A 140 -5.59 17.84 6.39
CA THR A 140 -4.99 16.51 6.41
C THR A 140 -6.04 15.43 6.21
N LEU A 141 -7.20 15.54 6.89
CA LEU A 141 -8.33 14.63 6.76
C LEU A 141 -8.90 14.60 5.34
N TYR A 142 -9.07 15.75 4.72
CA TYR A 142 -9.50 15.83 3.32
C TYR A 142 -8.49 15.15 2.38
N ASN A 143 -7.20 15.45 2.54
CA ASN A 143 -6.14 14.88 1.71
C ASN A 143 -6.04 13.35 1.87
N MET A 144 -6.19 12.85 3.09
CA MET A 144 -6.28 11.41 3.36
C MET A 144 -7.49 10.80 2.68
N GLY A 145 -8.66 11.44 2.79
CA GLY A 145 -9.88 11.07 2.07
C GLY A 145 -9.66 10.96 0.57
N LEU A 146 -9.10 12.00 -0.04
CA LEU A 146 -8.79 12.04 -1.46
C LEU A 146 -7.84 10.92 -1.88
N ALA A 147 -6.78 10.69 -1.10
CA ALA A 147 -5.83 9.62 -1.36
C ALA A 147 -6.50 8.23 -1.28
N MET A 148 -7.41 8.02 -0.33
CA MET A 148 -8.23 6.81 -0.23
C MET A 148 -9.15 6.63 -1.45
N GLY A 149 -9.82 7.69 -1.90
CA GLY A 149 -10.65 7.67 -3.11
C GLY A 149 -9.87 7.28 -4.36
N LEU A 150 -8.67 7.85 -4.54
CA LEU A 150 -7.75 7.45 -5.62
C LEU A 150 -7.29 6.00 -5.47
N GLY A 151 -7.03 5.55 -4.23
CA GLY A 151 -6.67 4.16 -3.94
C GLY A 151 -7.74 3.16 -4.36
N ILE A 152 -9.02 3.48 -4.21
CA ILE A 152 -10.13 2.62 -4.64
C ILE A 152 -10.11 2.40 -6.17
N PHE A 153 -9.74 3.42 -6.95
CA PHE A 153 -9.60 3.26 -8.41
C PHE A 153 -8.40 2.40 -8.81
N ILE A 154 -7.31 2.46 -8.03
CA ILE A 154 -6.12 1.64 -8.27
C ILE A 154 -6.37 0.19 -7.88
N TYR A 155 -7.06 -0.02 -6.76
CA TYR A 155 -7.36 -1.34 -6.21
C TYR A 155 -8.68 -1.28 -5.44
N PRO A 156 -9.79 -1.80 -5.99
CA PRO A 156 -11.12 -1.71 -5.38
C PRO A 156 -11.21 -2.16 -3.91
N PRO A 157 -10.48 -3.22 -3.46
CA PRO A 157 -10.51 -3.63 -2.05
C PRO A 157 -9.96 -2.59 -1.07
N THR A 158 -9.33 -1.51 -1.54
CA THR A 158 -8.97 -0.34 -0.72
C THR A 158 -10.18 0.29 -0.03
N LEU A 159 -11.41 0.04 -0.49
CA LEU A 159 -12.63 0.45 0.21
C LEU A 159 -12.68 -0.07 1.66
N LEU A 160 -12.22 -1.31 1.89
CA LEU A 160 -12.13 -1.89 3.24
C LEU A 160 -11.11 -1.13 4.10
N LEU A 161 -9.98 -0.75 3.51
CA LEU A 161 -8.96 0.07 4.17
C LEU A 161 -9.54 1.44 4.56
N THR A 162 -10.35 2.06 3.70
CA THR A 162 -11.05 3.32 3.99
C THR A 162 -11.99 3.18 5.18
N GLY A 163 -12.77 2.11 5.24
CA GLY A 163 -13.66 1.83 6.38
C GLY A 163 -12.87 1.65 7.68
N TRP A 164 -11.81 0.84 7.65
CA TRP A 164 -10.93 0.64 8.79
C TRP A 164 -10.28 1.95 9.26
N PHE A 165 -9.86 2.79 8.31
CA PHE A 165 -9.27 4.09 8.59
C PHE A 165 -10.25 5.05 9.28
N LEU A 166 -11.50 5.14 8.79
CA LEU A 166 -12.53 5.97 9.41
C LEU A 166 -12.82 5.51 10.86
N LEU A 167 -12.85 4.20 11.11
CA LEU A 167 -12.96 3.67 12.48
C LEU A 167 -11.74 4.02 13.35
N SER A 168 -10.54 3.94 12.79
CA SER A 168 -9.31 4.28 13.51
C SER A 168 -9.29 5.73 14.00
N LEU A 169 -9.84 6.66 13.20
CA LEU A 169 -9.98 8.06 13.60
C LEU A 169 -10.87 8.24 14.83
N VAL A 170 -11.98 7.50 14.89
CA VAL A 170 -12.94 7.52 16.01
C VAL A 170 -12.32 6.98 17.31
N ILE A 171 -11.45 5.98 17.20
CA ILE A 171 -10.80 5.36 18.36
C ILE A 171 -9.67 6.24 18.91
N ILE A 172 -8.84 6.84 18.04
CA ILE A 172 -7.62 7.55 18.45
C ILE A 172 -7.94 8.87 19.17
N ARG A 173 -9.04 9.54 18.78
CA ARG A 173 -9.43 10.84 19.35
C ARG A 173 -10.94 11.07 19.22
N PRO A 174 -11.53 11.95 20.05
CA PRO A 174 -12.91 12.38 19.85
C PRO A 174 -13.04 13.23 18.58
N VAL A 175 -13.32 12.58 17.45
CA VAL A 175 -13.56 13.22 16.15
C VAL A 175 -14.91 13.95 16.17
N ARG A 176 -14.92 15.16 15.61
CA ARG A 176 -16.18 15.87 15.34
C ARG A 176 -16.83 15.29 14.09
N ILE A 177 -18.16 15.34 14.00
CA ILE A 177 -18.88 14.85 12.82
C ILE A 177 -18.42 15.55 11.53
N GLN A 178 -18.05 16.84 11.64
CA GLN A 178 -17.50 17.64 10.55
C GLN A 178 -16.21 17.02 9.96
N GLU A 179 -15.37 16.42 10.79
CA GLU A 179 -14.10 15.82 10.36
C GLU A 179 -14.32 14.52 9.58
N ILE A 180 -15.31 13.72 10.00
CA ILE A 180 -15.75 12.52 9.27
C ILE A 180 -16.32 12.93 7.91
N ILE A 181 -17.16 13.96 7.87
CA ILE A 181 -17.74 14.48 6.63
C ILE A 181 -16.64 14.98 5.69
N ILE A 182 -15.65 15.73 6.19
CA ILE A 182 -14.54 16.23 5.36
C ILE A 182 -13.71 15.06 4.78
N SER A 183 -13.42 14.03 5.57
CA SER A 183 -12.74 12.83 5.07
C SER A 183 -13.56 12.12 4.00
N LEU A 184 -14.88 11.99 4.21
CA LEU A 184 -15.77 11.32 3.26
C LEU A 184 -15.91 12.12 1.96
N LEU A 185 -15.99 13.45 2.04
CA LEU A 185 -15.96 14.32 0.87
C LEU A 185 -14.68 14.15 0.06
N GLY A 186 -13.53 14.01 0.74
CA GLY A 186 -12.26 13.65 0.09
C GLY A 186 -12.37 12.35 -0.69
N VAL A 187 -12.90 11.28 -0.08
CA VAL A 187 -13.09 9.96 -0.72
C VAL A 187 -14.00 10.06 -1.94
N LEU A 188 -15.08 10.83 -1.85
CA LEU A 188 -16.06 11.00 -2.93
C LEU A 188 -15.55 11.89 -4.07
N THR A 189 -14.55 12.73 -3.83
CA THR A 189 -14.07 13.70 -4.82
C THR A 189 -13.59 13.03 -6.12
N PRO A 190 -12.73 11.99 -6.09
CA PRO A 190 -12.36 11.25 -7.29
C PRO A 190 -13.56 10.66 -8.05
N PHE A 191 -14.57 10.12 -7.35
CA PHE A 191 -15.78 9.57 -7.98
C PHE A 191 -16.64 10.65 -8.62
N TYR A 192 -16.73 11.83 -7.99
CA TYR A 192 -17.45 12.97 -8.53
C TYR A 192 -16.85 13.42 -9.88
N PHE A 193 -15.51 13.54 -9.96
CA PHE A 193 -14.84 13.88 -11.21
C PHE A 193 -15.00 12.81 -12.28
N LEU A 194 -14.95 11.52 -11.91
CA LEU A 194 -15.24 10.42 -12.83
C LEU A 194 -16.67 10.51 -13.38
N GLY A 195 -17.64 10.80 -12.52
CA GLY A 195 -19.04 10.97 -12.92
C GLY A 195 -19.24 12.09 -13.93
N ILE A 196 -18.58 13.24 -13.73
CA ILE A 196 -18.59 14.35 -14.70
C ILE A 196 -17.99 13.91 -16.04
N TRP A 197 -16.86 13.22 -16.01
CA TRP A 197 -16.20 12.75 -17.23
C TRP A 197 -17.06 11.73 -17.99
N LEU A 198 -17.69 10.79 -17.29
CA LEU A 198 -18.62 9.83 -17.90
C LEU A 198 -19.88 10.50 -18.47
N PHE A 199 -20.39 11.53 -17.77
CA PHE A 199 -21.53 12.32 -18.24
C PHE A 199 -21.19 13.06 -19.54
N TRP A 200 -20.01 13.68 -19.64
CA TRP A 200 -19.59 14.37 -20.87
C TRP A 200 -19.37 13.45 -22.07
N ASN A 201 -19.09 12.17 -21.85
CA ASN A 201 -18.90 11.19 -22.91
C ASN A 201 -20.18 10.41 -23.25
N ASP A 202 -21.34 10.79 -22.68
CA ASP A 202 -22.62 10.07 -22.80
C ASP A 202 -22.54 8.58 -22.41
N GLN A 203 -21.57 8.23 -21.55
CA GLN A 203 -21.30 6.86 -21.07
C GLN A 203 -21.72 6.65 -19.62
N LEU A 204 -22.60 7.52 -19.10
CA LEU A 204 -23.04 7.46 -17.71
C LEU A 204 -23.81 6.15 -17.45
N SER A 205 -23.14 5.21 -16.80
CA SER A 205 -23.75 3.98 -16.31
C SER A 205 -23.32 3.76 -14.86
N TRP A 206 -24.29 3.45 -14.02
CA TRP A 206 -24.06 3.18 -12.60
C TRP A 206 -23.10 2.01 -12.38
N ALA A 207 -23.14 1.02 -13.28
CA ALA A 207 -22.22 -0.12 -13.26
C ALA A 207 -20.74 0.26 -13.38
N LEU A 208 -20.39 1.35 -14.07
CA LEU A 208 -18.99 1.80 -14.20
C LEU A 208 -18.48 2.56 -12.96
N ILE A 209 -19.39 3.03 -12.11
CA ILE A 209 -19.08 3.78 -10.88
C ILE A 209 -18.93 2.82 -9.70
N GLU A 210 -19.64 1.70 -9.72
CA GLU A 210 -19.56 0.69 -8.67
C GLU A 210 -18.20 -0.04 -8.69
N PRO A 211 -17.40 0.05 -7.60
CA PRO A 211 -16.22 -0.79 -7.48
C PRO A 211 -16.69 -2.24 -7.44
N HIS A 212 -16.31 -3.03 -8.44
CA HIS A 212 -16.70 -4.44 -8.50
C HIS A 212 -15.97 -5.21 -7.40
N ILE A 213 -16.64 -5.41 -6.25
CA ILE A 213 -16.11 -6.21 -5.15
C ILE A 213 -16.45 -7.67 -5.45
N ALA A 214 -15.58 -8.35 -6.20
CA ALA A 214 -15.65 -9.79 -6.34
C ALA A 214 -15.13 -10.44 -5.06
N PHE A 215 -16.04 -10.75 -4.12
CA PHE A 215 -15.72 -11.66 -3.01
C PHE A 215 -15.63 -13.08 -3.56
N SER A 216 -14.43 -13.51 -3.94
CA SER A 216 -14.13 -14.91 -4.18
C SER A 216 -13.72 -15.56 -2.86
N ILE A 217 -14.53 -16.51 -2.37
CA ILE A 217 -14.11 -17.38 -1.28
C ILE A 217 -13.05 -18.33 -1.87
N PRO A 218 -11.82 -18.38 -1.33
CA PRO A 218 -10.83 -19.32 -1.82
C PRO A 218 -11.35 -20.75 -1.59
N ASN A 219 -11.47 -21.53 -2.68
CA ASN A 219 -12.00 -22.90 -2.65
C ASN A 219 -11.16 -23.88 -1.81
N SER A 220 -9.93 -23.49 -1.45
CA SER A 220 -9.06 -24.25 -0.55
C SER A 220 -8.26 -23.29 0.34
N LEU A 221 -8.49 -23.34 1.65
CA LEU A 221 -7.59 -22.69 2.61
C LEU A 221 -6.30 -23.53 2.71
N PRO A 222 -5.11 -22.92 2.57
CA PRO A 222 -3.87 -23.65 2.80
C PRO A 222 -3.85 -24.19 4.25
N VAL A 223 -3.38 -25.42 4.45
CA VAL A 223 -3.37 -26.12 5.75
C VAL A 223 -2.71 -25.29 6.87
N VAL A 224 -1.76 -24.42 6.51
CA VAL A 224 -1.09 -23.48 7.43
C VAL A 224 -2.07 -22.50 8.09
N TRP A 225 -3.08 -22.01 7.36
CA TRP A 225 -4.09 -21.10 7.90
C TRP A 225 -5.10 -21.81 8.81
N LEU A 226 -5.44 -23.07 8.49
CA LEU A 226 -6.23 -23.93 9.38
C LEU A 226 -5.51 -24.20 10.71
N GLY A 227 -4.19 -24.43 10.67
CA GLY A 227 -3.37 -24.56 11.87
C GLY A 227 -3.36 -23.28 12.73
N GLY A 228 -3.28 -22.11 12.09
CA GLY A 228 -3.36 -20.82 12.80
C GLY A 228 -4.71 -20.55 13.45
N ILE A 229 -5.81 -20.92 12.78
CA ILE A 229 -7.18 -20.78 13.34
C ILE A 229 -7.39 -21.75 14.50
N LEU A 230 -6.89 -22.98 14.40
CA LEU A 230 -6.96 -23.96 15.50
C LEU A 230 -6.15 -23.51 16.72
N PHE A 231 -4.97 -22.91 16.52
CA PHE A 231 -4.16 -22.37 17.61
C PHE A 231 -4.81 -21.17 18.30
N LEU A 232 -5.61 -20.36 17.60
CA LEU A 232 -6.34 -19.23 18.19
C LEU A 232 -7.61 -19.65 18.93
N LEU A 233 -8.11 -20.86 18.70
CA LEU A 233 -9.31 -21.42 19.34
C LEU A 233 -8.99 -22.32 20.54
N THR A 234 -7.72 -22.65 20.77
CA THR A 234 -7.21 -23.36 21.95
C THR A 234 -6.55 -22.41 22.93
#